data_AF-A0A0L6J0R2-F1
#
_entry.id   AF-A0A0L6J0R2-F1
#
_cell.length_a   1.000
_cell.length_b   1.000
_cell.length_c   1.000
_cell.angle_alpha   90.00
_cell.angle_beta   90.00
_cell.angle_gamma   90.00
#
_symmetry.space_group_name_H-M   'P 1'
#
loop_
_entity.id
_entity.type
_entity.pdbx_description
1 polymer ?
#
loop_
_entity_poly.entity_id
_entity_poly.type
_entity_poly.pdbx_seq_one_letter_code
_entity_poly.pdbx_strand_id
1 'polypeptide(L)'
;MTAFELIRALAHDATVGIVVTDPMVEPPGPTILYANAAFSRLVGRELNQIVGHNPRFMQGRETRRETLDAFHRALAAGERFHGYLTNYRADGTKYRAEIDCRPLRAADGRIENFVSFEREVLRRIGRPAGNAAGRYEPVSVSNDALIGTLRAIGVFEHA
;
A
#
# COMPACT_ATOMS: atom_id res chain seq x y z
N MET A 1 -19.54 -0.45 13.85
CA MET A 1 -18.43 0.21 13.15
C MET A 1 -17.63 -0.87 12.43
N THR A 2 -17.57 -0.83 11.11
CA THR A 2 -16.80 -1.79 10.30
C THR A 2 -15.32 -1.38 10.25
N ALA A 3 -14.42 -2.31 9.91
CA ALA A 3 -13.01 -1.99 9.69
C ALA A 3 -12.83 -0.88 8.62
N PHE A 4 -13.72 -0.84 7.63
CA PHE A 4 -13.71 0.17 6.58
C PHE A 4 -14.08 1.57 7.08
N GLU A 5 -15.07 1.71 7.96
CA GLU A 5 -15.43 3.00 8.56
C GLU A 5 -14.28 3.57 9.42
N LEU A 6 -13.60 2.69 10.15
CA LEU A 6 -12.46 3.06 10.97
C LEU A 6 -11.25 3.47 10.11
N ILE A 7 -10.95 2.71 9.06
CA ILE A 7 -9.90 3.08 8.08
C ILE A 7 -10.22 4.43 7.46
N ARG A 8 -11.47 4.68 7.06
CA ARG A 8 -11.87 5.98 6.49
C ARG A 8 -11.66 7.13 7.46
N ALA A 9 -12.01 6.95 8.73
CA ALA A 9 -11.83 7.97 9.76
C ALA A 9 -10.33 8.28 9.98
N LEU A 10 -9.49 7.24 10.08
CA LEU A 10 -8.06 7.39 10.34
C LEU A 10 -7.26 7.86 9.11
N ALA A 11 -7.72 7.52 7.90
CA ALA A 11 -7.02 7.82 6.66
C ALA A 11 -7.27 9.25 6.15
N HIS A 12 -8.23 9.99 6.72
CA HIS A 12 -8.63 11.31 6.26
C HIS A 12 -7.46 12.30 6.26
N ASP A 13 -6.74 12.38 7.37
CA ASP A 13 -5.61 13.32 7.56
C ASP A 13 -4.23 12.67 7.32
N ALA A 14 -4.22 11.40 6.89
CA ALA A 14 -2.97 10.67 6.65
C ALA A 14 -2.24 11.24 5.42
N THR A 15 -0.93 11.42 5.56
CA THR A 15 -0.03 11.87 4.48
C THR A 15 0.45 10.74 3.58
N VAL A 16 0.41 9.49 4.08
CA VAL A 16 0.68 8.28 3.30
C VAL A 16 -0.55 7.92 2.46
N GLY A 17 -0.31 7.43 1.24
CA GLY A 17 -1.36 6.86 0.42
C GLY A 17 -1.91 5.61 1.10
N ILE A 18 -3.22 5.57 1.31
CA ILE A 18 -3.91 4.42 1.87
C ILE A 18 -4.90 3.95 0.83
N VAL A 19 -4.80 2.68 0.47
CA VAL A 19 -5.70 2.00 -0.47
C VAL A 19 -6.19 0.70 0.14
N VAL A 20 -7.47 0.42 -0.02
CA VAL A 20 -8.09 -0.84 0.39
C VAL A 20 -8.64 -1.54 -0.83
N THR A 21 -8.38 -2.83 -0.96
CA THR A 21 -8.87 -3.65 -2.07
C THR A 21 -9.74 -4.80 -1.58
N ASP A 22 -10.49 -5.41 -2.49
CA ASP A 22 -11.06 -6.75 -2.30
C ASP A 22 -9.93 -7.80 -2.09
N PRO A 23 -10.26 -9.05 -1.71
CA PRO A 23 -9.26 -10.09 -1.45
C PRO A 23 -8.89 -10.90 -2.70
N MET A 24 -9.34 -10.51 -3.91
CA MET A 24 -9.20 -11.32 -5.12
C MET A 24 -7.79 -11.22 -5.71
N VAL A 25 -6.89 -12.12 -5.32
CA VAL A 25 -5.49 -12.13 -5.79
C VAL A 25 -5.30 -12.71 -7.18
N GLU A 26 -6.18 -13.64 -7.58
CA GLU A 26 -6.14 -14.32 -8.88
C GLU A 26 -6.50 -13.35 -10.02
N PRO A 27 -5.97 -13.54 -11.24
CA PRO A 27 -6.26 -12.68 -12.37
C PRO A 27 -7.78 -12.41 -12.57
N PRO A 28 -8.21 -11.15 -12.73
CA PRO A 28 -7.42 -9.96 -13.00
C PRO A 28 -6.95 -9.25 -11.72
N GLY A 29 -6.73 -9.91 -10.60
CA GLY A 29 -6.23 -9.34 -9.34
C GLY A 29 -7.20 -8.37 -8.67
N PRO A 30 -6.78 -7.74 -7.55
CA PRO A 30 -7.73 -7.14 -6.63
C PRO A 30 -8.26 -5.80 -7.11
N THR A 31 -9.52 -5.49 -6.77
CA THR A 31 -10.17 -4.21 -7.12
C THR A 31 -10.06 -3.22 -5.97
N ILE A 32 -9.72 -1.96 -6.26
CA ILE A 32 -9.70 -0.90 -5.25
C ILE A 32 -11.12 -0.56 -4.80
N LEU A 33 -11.40 -0.73 -3.51
CA LEU A 33 -12.68 -0.37 -2.88
C LEU A 33 -12.62 1.01 -2.22
N TYR A 34 -11.43 1.45 -1.81
CA TYR A 34 -11.20 2.76 -1.21
C TYR A 34 -9.79 3.26 -1.48
N ALA A 35 -9.67 4.57 -1.62
CA ALA A 35 -8.40 5.27 -1.58
C ALA A 35 -8.58 6.60 -0.83
N ASN A 36 -7.54 7.04 -0.12
CA ASN A 36 -7.55 8.36 0.52
C ASN A 36 -7.00 9.45 -0.42
N ALA A 37 -7.15 10.71 0.00
CA ALA A 37 -6.69 11.86 -0.79
C ALA A 37 -5.17 11.87 -1.02
N ALA A 38 -4.38 11.34 -0.08
CA ALA A 38 -2.94 11.21 -0.25
C ALA A 38 -2.56 10.24 -1.37
N PHE A 39 -3.26 9.10 -1.48
CA PHE A 39 -3.05 8.15 -2.57
C PHE A 39 -3.42 8.77 -3.92
N SER A 40 -4.55 9.48 -3.99
CA SER A 40 -4.97 10.22 -5.19
C SER A 40 -3.88 11.21 -5.66
N ARG A 41 -3.32 12.01 -4.75
CA ARG A 41 -2.20 12.91 -5.05
C ARG A 41 -0.94 12.17 -5.48
N LEU A 42 -0.60 11.05 -4.81
CA LEU A 42 0.59 10.24 -5.11
C LEU A 42 0.55 9.73 -6.56
N VAL A 43 -0.58 9.20 -7.00
CA VAL A 43 -0.74 8.61 -8.34
C VAL A 43 -1.14 9.63 -9.41
N GLY A 44 -1.58 10.82 -9.01
CA GLY A 44 -2.03 11.88 -9.91
C GLY A 44 -3.37 11.58 -10.60
N ARG A 45 -4.29 10.87 -9.92
CA ARG A 45 -5.63 10.55 -10.44
C ARG A 45 -6.70 10.96 -9.45
N GLU A 46 -7.86 11.35 -9.95
CA GLU A 46 -9.02 11.60 -9.11
C GLU A 46 -9.55 10.30 -8.47
N LEU A 47 -10.13 10.39 -7.28
CA LEU A 47 -10.60 9.21 -6.55
C LEU A 47 -11.62 8.38 -7.33
N ASN A 48 -12.48 9.02 -8.13
CA ASN A 48 -13.47 8.35 -8.98
C ASN A 48 -12.85 7.57 -10.17
N GLN A 49 -11.59 7.85 -10.52
CA GLN A 49 -10.81 7.12 -11.53
C GLN A 49 -9.94 6.02 -10.90
N ILE A 50 -9.87 5.97 -9.57
CA ILE A 50 -9.07 5.01 -8.80
C ILE A 50 -9.97 3.89 -8.27
N VAL A 51 -11.05 4.25 -7.57
CA VAL A 51 -11.98 3.27 -7.00
C VAL A 51 -12.66 2.48 -8.12
N GLY A 52 -12.84 1.18 -7.91
CA GLY A 52 -13.37 0.24 -8.92
C GLY A 52 -12.34 -0.24 -9.95
N HIS A 53 -11.08 0.22 -9.88
CA HIS A 53 -10.04 -0.17 -10.82
C HIS A 53 -8.98 -1.04 -10.15
N ASN A 54 -8.25 -1.82 -10.95
CA ASN A 54 -7.13 -2.60 -10.46
C ASN A 54 -5.85 -1.74 -10.34
N PRO A 55 -5.06 -1.86 -9.25
CA PRO A 55 -3.83 -1.07 -9.04
C PRO A 55 -2.76 -1.19 -10.14
N ARG A 56 -2.86 -2.18 -11.04
CA ARG A 56 -1.92 -2.39 -12.16
C ARG A 56 -1.73 -1.18 -13.06
N PHE A 57 -2.65 -0.21 -13.06
CA PHE A 57 -2.50 1.01 -13.86
C PHE A 57 -1.25 1.81 -13.49
N MET A 58 -0.68 1.58 -12.30
CA MET A 58 0.56 2.24 -11.85
C MET A 58 1.83 1.57 -12.39
N GLN A 59 1.71 0.35 -12.94
CA GLN A 59 2.86 -0.44 -13.39
C GLN A 59 3.24 -0.02 -14.82
N GLY A 60 4.53 -0.14 -15.14
CA GLY A 60 5.05 0.18 -16.46
C GLY A 60 6.37 -0.52 -16.74
N ARG A 61 7.07 -0.06 -17.78
CA ARG A 61 8.26 -0.74 -18.33
C ARG A 61 9.38 -1.02 -17.32
N GLU A 62 9.58 -0.15 -16.34
CA GLU A 62 10.64 -0.28 -15.32
C GLU A 62 10.14 -0.88 -14.00
N THR A 63 8.89 -1.33 -13.94
CA THR A 63 8.37 -2.12 -12.83
C THR A 63 8.97 -3.53 -12.91
N ARG A 64 9.74 -3.92 -11.90
CA ARG A 64 10.45 -5.21 -11.89
C ARG A 64 9.50 -6.37 -11.69
N ARG A 65 9.57 -7.36 -12.58
CA ARG A 65 8.69 -8.53 -12.53
C ARG A 65 8.96 -9.38 -11.29
N GLU A 66 10.22 -9.52 -10.88
CA GLU A 66 10.60 -10.32 -9.72
C GLU A 66 9.97 -9.78 -8.44
N THR A 67 9.85 -8.46 -8.31
CA THR A 67 9.21 -7.82 -7.16
C THR A 67 7.69 -7.97 -7.22
N LEU A 68 7.08 -7.89 -8.41
CA LEU A 68 5.64 -8.17 -8.58
C LEU A 68 5.32 -9.64 -8.25
N ASP A 69 6.17 -10.57 -8.64
CA ASP A 69 5.97 -12.00 -8.33
C ASP A 69 6.09 -12.24 -6.82
N ALA A 70 7.04 -11.57 -6.13
CA ALA A 70 7.14 -11.63 -4.68
C ALA A 70 5.91 -11.02 -3.98
N PHE A 71 5.41 -9.89 -4.50
CA PHE A 71 4.17 -9.26 -4.03
C PHE A 71 2.99 -10.23 -4.16
N HIS A 72 2.82 -10.81 -5.34
CA HIS A 72 1.72 -11.74 -5.61
C HIS A 72 1.79 -12.98 -4.72
N ARG A 73 2.97 -13.59 -4.56
CA ARG A 73 3.16 -14.74 -3.65
C ARG A 73 2.78 -14.40 -2.20
N ALA A 74 3.20 -13.23 -1.70
CA ALA A 74 2.85 -12.81 -0.34
C ALA A 74 1.33 -12.67 -0.18
N LEU A 75 0.65 -12.02 -1.14
CA LEU A 75 -0.81 -11.87 -1.05
C LEU A 75 -1.55 -13.22 -1.16
N ALA A 76 -1.10 -14.10 -2.06
CA ALA A 76 -1.68 -15.44 -2.21
C ALA A 76 -1.49 -16.31 -0.96
N ALA A 77 -0.38 -16.15 -0.24
CA ALA A 77 -0.15 -16.78 1.06
C ALA A 77 -0.92 -16.10 2.21
N GLY A 78 -1.57 -14.97 1.96
CA GLY A 78 -2.22 -14.18 3.00
C GLY A 78 -1.24 -13.51 3.95
N GLU A 79 -0.05 -13.17 3.46
CA GLU A 79 1.04 -12.59 4.24
C GLU A 79 1.21 -11.10 3.95
N ARG A 80 1.94 -10.40 4.83
CA ARG A 80 2.36 -9.01 4.61
C ARG A 80 3.39 -8.96 3.48
N PHE A 81 3.18 -8.04 2.53
CA PHE A 81 4.23 -7.61 1.63
C PHE A 81 4.81 -6.27 2.11
N HIS A 82 6.14 -6.17 2.18
CA HIS A 82 6.84 -4.89 2.31
C HIS A 82 7.98 -4.83 1.31
N GLY A 83 7.99 -3.78 0.47
CA GLY A 83 8.99 -3.68 -0.58
C GLY A 83 8.88 -2.42 -1.39
N TYR A 84 9.63 -2.38 -2.50
CA TYR A 84 9.77 -1.19 -3.32
C TYR A 84 9.54 -1.48 -4.80
N LEU A 85 8.69 -0.69 -5.46
CA LEU A 85 8.39 -0.81 -6.88
C LEU A 85 8.68 0.49 -7.63
N THR A 86 8.95 0.39 -8.93
CA THR A 86 8.88 1.56 -9.81
C THR A 86 7.45 1.67 -10.28
N ASN A 87 6.76 2.76 -9.93
CA ASN A 87 5.40 3.05 -10.38
C ASN A 87 5.39 4.33 -11.24
N TYR A 88 4.28 4.54 -11.92
CA TYR A 88 4.04 5.65 -12.83
C TYR A 88 2.79 6.40 -12.40
N ARG A 89 2.88 7.72 -12.38
CA ARG A 89 1.74 8.62 -12.19
C ARG A 89 0.90 8.71 -13.47
N ALA A 90 -0.26 9.33 -13.39
CA ALA A 90 -1.14 9.53 -14.55
C ALA A 90 -0.49 10.29 -15.71
N ASP A 91 0.43 11.21 -15.41
CA ASP A 91 1.23 11.96 -16.38
C ASP A 91 2.40 11.16 -16.98
N GLY A 92 2.61 9.90 -16.54
CA GLY A 92 3.73 9.05 -16.93
C GLY A 92 5.02 9.28 -16.13
N THR A 93 5.02 10.20 -15.16
CA THR A 93 6.19 10.44 -14.31
C THR A 93 6.46 9.22 -13.43
N LYS A 94 7.70 8.74 -13.47
CA LYS A 94 8.17 7.61 -12.65
C LYS A 94 8.41 8.04 -11.20
N TYR A 95 8.09 7.15 -10.28
CA TYR A 95 8.48 7.26 -8.88
C TYR A 95 8.81 5.90 -8.27
N ARG A 96 9.59 5.92 -7.20
CA ARG A 96 9.87 4.73 -6.38
C ARG A 96 8.82 4.67 -5.28
N ALA A 97 7.88 3.74 -5.40
CA ALA A 97 6.90 3.45 -4.38
C ALA A 97 7.53 2.52 -3.33
N GLU A 98 7.47 2.89 -2.06
CA GLU A 98 7.50 1.93 -0.96
C GLU A 98 6.06 1.48 -0.70
N ILE A 99 5.85 0.17 -0.60
CA ILE A 99 4.53 -0.43 -0.37
C ILE A 99 4.61 -1.35 0.84
N ASP A 100 3.74 -1.11 1.82
CA ASP A 100 3.45 -2.02 2.94
C ASP A 100 1.99 -2.47 2.79
N CYS A 101 1.78 -3.68 2.29
CA CYS A 101 0.46 -4.28 2.07
C CYS A 101 0.21 -5.38 3.09
N ARG A 102 -0.97 -5.36 3.72
CA ARG A 102 -1.36 -6.28 4.80
C ARG A 102 -2.75 -6.85 4.57
N PRO A 103 -2.98 -8.13 4.90
CA PRO A 103 -4.31 -8.71 4.91
C PRO A 103 -5.14 -8.12 6.06
N LEU A 104 -6.41 -7.87 5.80
CA LEU A 104 -7.44 -7.62 6.82
C LEU A 104 -8.26 -8.89 6.95
N ARG A 105 -8.26 -9.47 8.15
CA ARG A 105 -8.90 -10.75 8.44
C ARG A 105 -10.18 -10.55 9.25
N ALA A 106 -11.20 -11.32 8.93
CA ALA A 106 -12.36 -11.50 9.79
C ALA A 106 -12.00 -12.36 11.01
N ALA A 107 -12.92 -12.42 11.97
CA ALA A 107 -12.77 -13.22 13.19
C ALA A 107 -12.60 -14.72 12.92
N ASP A 108 -13.06 -15.22 11.76
CA ASP A 108 -12.88 -16.60 11.31
C ASP A 108 -11.51 -16.84 10.62
N GLY A 109 -10.65 -15.82 10.55
CA GLY A 109 -9.33 -15.88 9.92
C GLY A 109 -9.34 -15.66 8.40
N ARG A 110 -10.51 -15.59 7.76
CA ARG A 110 -10.65 -15.34 6.32
C ARG A 110 -10.21 -13.92 5.99
N ILE A 111 -9.46 -13.76 4.90
CA ILE A 111 -9.07 -12.44 4.39
C ILE A 111 -10.29 -11.82 3.71
N GLU A 112 -10.71 -10.66 4.20
CA GLU A 112 -11.82 -9.90 3.61
C GLU A 112 -11.31 -8.82 2.66
N ASN A 113 -10.14 -8.26 2.94
CA ASN A 113 -9.56 -7.16 2.19
C ASN A 113 -8.04 -7.16 2.32
N PHE A 114 -7.39 -6.38 1.46
CA PHE A 114 -6.02 -5.93 1.68
C PHE A 114 -6.00 -4.42 1.92
N VAL A 115 -5.13 -3.96 2.81
CA VAL A 115 -4.82 -2.54 2.98
C VAL A 115 -3.35 -2.31 2.66
N SER A 116 -3.09 -1.34 1.79
CA SER A 116 -1.73 -0.92 1.45
C SER A 116 -1.46 0.51 1.88
N PHE A 117 -0.27 0.71 2.43
CA PHE A 117 0.32 2.01 2.72
C PHE A 117 1.40 2.27 1.68
N GLU A 118 1.25 3.36 0.93
CA GLU A 118 2.13 3.70 -0.19
C GLU A 118 2.67 5.12 -0.06
N ARG A 119 3.98 5.26 -0.29
CA ARG A 119 4.63 6.56 -0.36
C ARG A 119 5.75 6.55 -1.39
N GLU A 120 6.03 7.73 -1.93
CA GLU A 120 7.25 7.93 -2.70
C GLU A 120 8.45 7.98 -1.76
N VAL A 121 9.52 7.30 -2.16
CA VAL A 121 10.80 7.31 -1.48
C VAL A 121 11.93 7.68 -2.43
N LEU A 122 12.95 8.35 -1.90
CA LEU A 122 14.17 8.64 -2.64
C LEU A 122 15.28 7.69 -2.19
N ARG A 123 16.16 7.32 -3.13
CA ARG A 123 17.35 6.55 -2.79
C ARG A 123 18.28 7.45 -1.97
N ARG A 124 18.72 6.99 -0.81
CA ARG A 124 19.74 7.72 -0.04
C ARG A 124 21.01 7.87 -0.88
N ILE A 125 21.60 9.06 -0.88
CA ILE A 125 22.91 9.32 -1.46
C ILE A 125 23.96 8.97 -0.39
N GLY A 126 24.86 8.04 -0.71
CA GLY A 126 25.92 7.59 0.20
C GLY A 126 25.76 6.15 0.71
N ARG A 127 26.72 5.71 1.53
CA ARG A 127 26.69 4.38 2.16
C ARG A 127 25.59 4.37 3.23
N PRO A 128 24.70 3.36 3.27
CA PRO A 128 23.74 3.23 4.36
C PRO A 128 24.50 3.22 5.69
N ALA A 129 24.15 4.14 6.60
CA ALA A 129 24.68 4.08 7.95
C ALA A 129 24.24 2.76 8.60
N GLY A 130 25.06 2.18 9.49
CA GLY A 130 24.83 0.85 10.07
C GLY A 130 23.59 0.73 10.97
N ASN A 131 22.81 1.81 11.11
CA ASN A 131 21.52 1.85 11.77
C ASN A 131 20.39 1.50 10.78
N ALA A 132 19.33 0.89 11.31
CA ALA A 132 18.27 0.18 10.58
C ALA A 132 17.43 1.01 9.57
N ALA A 133 17.82 2.24 9.24
CA ALA A 133 17.03 3.18 8.43
C ALA A 133 17.02 2.90 6.90
N GLY A 134 17.57 1.77 6.46
CA GLY A 134 17.42 1.26 5.09
C GLY A 134 18.11 2.08 3.99
N ARG A 135 17.89 1.66 2.73
CA ARG A 135 18.47 2.28 1.50
C ARG A 135 17.65 3.46 0.95
N TYR A 136 16.48 3.71 1.51
CA TYR A 136 15.51 4.68 1.00
C TYR A 136 15.04 5.63 2.11
N GLU A 137 14.77 6.87 1.74
CA GLU A 137 14.17 7.89 2.62
C GLU A 137 12.77 8.25 2.11
N PRO A 138 11.76 8.30 2.99
CA PRO A 138 10.46 8.84 2.65
C PRO A 138 10.54 10.30 2.17
N VAL A 139 9.78 10.65 1.12
CA VAL A 139 9.61 12.05 0.72
C VAL A 139 8.77 12.84 1.75
N SER A 140 8.07 12.17 2.68
CA SER A 140 7.36 12.78 3.82
C SER A 140 7.36 11.90 5.09
N VAL A 141 7.11 12.53 6.25
CA VAL A 141 7.29 12.01 7.63
C VAL A 141 6.53 10.70 7.92
N SER A 142 7.09 9.87 8.80
CA SER A 142 6.58 8.55 9.21
C SER A 142 5.19 8.60 9.86
N ASN A 143 4.36 7.59 9.54
CA ASN A 143 3.00 7.40 10.03
C ASN A 143 2.87 6.18 10.97
N ASP A 144 3.93 5.85 11.71
CA ASP A 144 3.94 4.70 12.63
C ASP A 144 2.78 4.74 13.65
N ALA A 145 2.32 5.93 14.01
CA ALA A 145 1.15 6.15 14.87
C ALA A 145 -0.15 5.53 14.30
N LEU A 146 -0.34 5.58 12.97
CA LEU A 146 -1.52 5.03 12.32
C LEU A 146 -1.52 3.50 12.37
N ILE A 147 -0.35 2.90 12.08
CA ILE A 147 -0.18 1.45 12.13
C ILE A 147 -0.36 0.95 13.57
N GLY A 148 0.19 1.67 14.55
CA GLY A 148 0.00 1.37 15.98
C GLY A 148 -1.47 1.43 16.39
N THR A 149 -2.20 2.45 15.95
CA THR A 149 -3.62 2.63 16.27
C THR A 149 -4.48 1.50 15.69
N LEU A 150 -4.30 1.16 14.42
CA LEU A 150 -5.02 0.05 13.77
C LEU A 150 -4.72 -1.30 14.44
N ARG A 151 -3.47 -1.53 14.89
CA ARG A 151 -3.12 -2.73 15.67
C ARG A 151 -3.83 -2.74 17.03
N ALA A 152 -3.78 -1.64 17.77
CA ALA A 152 -4.35 -1.54 19.11
C ALA A 152 -5.86 -1.82 19.17
N ILE A 153 -6.56 -1.61 18.05
CA ILE A 153 -8.00 -1.85 17.92
C ILE A 153 -8.32 -3.13 17.12
N GLY A 154 -7.34 -4.03 16.97
CA GLY A 154 -7.55 -5.38 16.46
C GLY A 154 -7.69 -5.51 14.94
N VAL A 155 -7.40 -4.46 14.16
CA VAL A 155 -7.53 -4.51 12.68
C VAL A 155 -6.49 -5.45 12.04
N PHE A 156 -5.41 -5.78 12.76
CA PHE A 156 -4.27 -6.56 12.25
C PHE A 156 -3.82 -7.73 13.15
N GLU A 157 -4.58 -8.07 14.20
CA GLU A 157 -4.18 -9.17 15.08
C GLU A 157 -4.59 -10.52 14.49
N HIS A 158 -3.69 -11.13 13.73
CA HIS A 158 -3.42 -12.57 13.64
C HIS A 158 -2.18 -12.73 12.73
N ALA A 159 -1.03 -12.98 13.35
CA ALA A 159 0.22 -13.34 12.70
C ALA A 159 0.47 -14.84 12.87
#